data_AF-A0A956I9Z0-F1
#
_entry.id   AF-A0A956I9Z0-F1
#
_cell.length_a   1.000
_cell.length_b   1.000
_cell.length_c   1.000
_cell.angle_alpha   90.00
_cell.angle_beta   90.00
_cell.angle_gamma   90.00
#
_symmetry.space_group_name_H-M   'P 1'
#
loop_
_entity.id
_entity.type
_entity.pdbx_description
1 polymer ?
#
loop_
_entity_poly.entity_id
_entity_poly.type
_entity_poly.pdbx_seq_one_letter_code
_entity_poly.pdbx_strand_id
1 'polypeptide(L)'
;MIVSDDDVSCVFDGVTYNSSNTLAGGLTAAMGIENALFARPEHFGTAEVPNFRVDAFVGLPGTAPVGPEVPVDLLECTTTADGGVTHQTLAVRSGGSRYSVCDTTNYGPYFAHLAQQLVVDTRCKLDLPAAPVGETSDLDTLRAVVTFGDASTLDVPRVADAGSCAGDGFFVNGS
;
A
#
# COMPACT_ATOMS: atom_id res chain seq x y z
N MET A 1 -2.17 -4.81 4.90
CA MET A 1 -2.36 -3.60 5.73
C MET A 1 -1.79 -3.88 7.10
N ILE A 2 -0.80 -3.10 7.54
CA ILE A 2 -0.22 -3.16 8.89
C ILE A 2 -0.62 -1.85 9.57
N VAL A 3 -1.05 -1.92 10.84
CA VAL A 3 -1.41 -0.75 11.66
C VAL A 3 -0.38 -0.65 12.77
N SER A 4 0.31 0.48 12.86
CA SER A 4 1.24 0.81 13.95
C SER A 4 0.85 2.13 14.59
N ASP A 5 0.95 2.18 15.92
CA ASP A 5 0.69 3.36 16.73
C ASP A 5 1.92 4.30 16.73
N ASP A 6 1.72 5.58 16.97
CA ASP A 6 2.76 6.63 16.92
C ASP A 6 3.41 6.94 18.27
N ASP A 7 3.26 6.04 19.24
CA ASP A 7 3.89 6.10 20.55
C ASP A 7 5.36 6.57 20.40
N VAL A 8 5.76 7.60 21.16
CA VAL A 8 7.04 8.32 21.00
C VAL A 8 8.24 7.39 20.97
N SER A 9 8.09 6.19 21.53
CA SER A 9 9.06 5.10 21.51
C SER A 9 8.36 3.75 21.28
N CYS A 10 8.64 3.08 20.16
CA CYS A 10 8.24 1.70 19.91
C CYS A 10 9.45 0.76 19.97
N VAL A 11 9.33 -0.42 20.58
CA VAL A 11 10.37 -1.46 20.56
C VAL A 11 9.91 -2.64 19.73
N PHE A 12 10.65 -2.95 18.67
CA PHE A 12 10.42 -4.13 17.84
C PHE A 12 11.74 -4.83 17.56
N ASP A 13 11.77 -6.15 17.77
CA ASP A 13 12.97 -7.00 17.58
C ASP A 13 14.21 -6.48 18.33
N GLY A 14 14.00 -5.96 19.55
CA GLY A 14 15.06 -5.38 20.38
C GLY A 14 15.59 -4.02 19.91
N VAL A 15 15.02 -3.44 18.85
CA VAL A 15 15.34 -2.09 18.35
C VAL A 15 14.29 -1.10 18.82
N THR A 16 14.74 0.01 19.41
CA THR A 16 13.88 1.13 19.79
C THR A 16 13.84 2.16 18.67
N TYR A 17 12.63 2.47 18.21
CA TYR A 17 12.34 3.54 17.26
C TYR A 17 11.72 4.70 18.02
N ASN A 18 12.44 5.82 18.13
CA ASN A 18 12.00 6.96 18.92
C ASN A 18 12.14 8.26 18.12
N SER A 19 11.02 8.96 17.94
CA SER A 19 10.96 10.23 17.19
C SER A 19 11.47 11.41 18.02
N SER A 20 11.38 11.28 19.35
CA SER A 20 11.53 12.35 20.34
C SER A 20 10.69 13.59 20.02
N ASN A 21 9.64 13.42 19.21
CA ASN A 21 8.83 14.48 18.61
C ASN A 21 9.65 15.59 17.93
N THR A 22 10.76 15.20 17.30
CA THR A 22 11.62 16.10 16.52
C THR A 22 11.73 15.63 15.08
N LEU A 23 11.98 16.55 14.13
CA LEU A 23 12.23 16.19 12.73
C LEU A 23 13.44 15.25 12.59
N ALA A 24 14.51 15.49 13.34
CA ALA A 24 15.73 14.68 13.28
C ALA A 24 15.52 13.27 13.86
N GLY A 25 14.81 13.16 14.98
CA GLY A 25 14.47 11.86 15.57
C GLY A 25 13.47 11.10 14.71
N GLY A 26 12.44 11.77 14.17
CA GLY A 26 11.49 11.19 13.22
C GLY A 26 12.17 10.64 11.97
N LEU A 27 13.14 11.37 11.41
CA LEU A 27 13.95 10.89 10.28
C LEU A 27 14.80 9.67 10.65
N THR A 28 15.49 9.71 11.79
CA THR A 28 16.28 8.58 12.28
C THR A 28 15.42 7.33 12.47
N ALA A 29 14.27 7.47 13.12
CA ALA A 29 13.33 6.39 13.35
C ALA A 29 12.75 5.83 12.03
N ALA A 30 12.34 6.70 11.11
CA ALA A 30 11.83 6.31 9.80
C ALA A 30 12.88 5.52 9.00
N MET A 31 14.11 6.02 8.92
CA MET A 31 15.20 5.30 8.24
C MET A 31 15.51 3.94 8.89
N GLY A 32 15.43 3.86 10.22
CA GLY A 32 15.56 2.58 10.93
C GLY A 32 14.49 1.57 10.50
N ILE A 33 13.23 2.01 10.41
CA ILE A 33 12.11 1.17 9.97
C ILE A 33 12.30 0.75 8.51
N GLU A 34 12.66 1.67 7.62
CA GLU A 34 12.94 1.35 6.20
C GLU A 34 14.05 0.30 6.07
N ASN A 35 15.15 0.43 6.82
CA ASN A 35 16.22 -0.55 6.82
C ASN A 35 15.75 -1.93 7.30
N ALA A 36 14.87 -1.98 8.30
CA ALA A 36 14.28 -3.23 8.77
C ALA A 36 13.35 -3.86 7.71
N LEU A 37 12.63 -3.05 6.93
CA LEU A 37 11.83 -3.52 5.80
C LEU A 37 12.73 -4.06 4.67
N PHE A 38 13.78 -3.32 4.30
CA PHE A 38 14.74 -3.74 3.27
C PHE A 38 15.55 -4.98 3.64
N ALA A 39 15.62 -5.35 4.93
CA ALA A 39 16.17 -6.62 5.36
C ALA A 39 15.34 -7.84 4.93
N ARG A 40 14.13 -7.62 4.38
CA ARG A 40 13.23 -8.63 3.79
C ARG A 40 12.91 -8.27 2.33
N PRO A 41 13.92 -8.28 1.45
CA PRO A 41 13.79 -7.75 0.09
C PRO A 41 12.78 -8.50 -0.77
N GLU A 42 12.49 -9.76 -0.47
CA GLU A 42 11.45 -10.57 -1.10
C GLU A 42 10.02 -10.01 -0.93
N HIS A 43 9.82 -9.15 0.08
CA HIS A 43 8.54 -8.53 0.37
C HIS A 43 8.56 -7.02 0.07
N PHE A 44 9.64 -6.33 0.43
CA PHE A 44 9.68 -4.87 0.46
C PHE A 44 10.69 -4.24 -0.51
N GLY A 45 11.38 -5.04 -1.34
CA GLY A 45 12.38 -4.54 -2.28
C GLY A 45 13.68 -4.11 -1.59
N THR A 46 14.48 -3.27 -2.26
CA THR A 46 15.76 -2.76 -1.72
C THR A 46 15.71 -1.24 -1.57
N ALA A 47 16.75 -0.64 -0.96
CA ALA A 47 16.84 0.81 -0.86
C ALA A 47 16.88 1.51 -2.24
N GLU A 48 17.45 0.84 -3.25
CA GLU A 48 17.52 1.34 -4.63
C GLU A 48 16.21 1.12 -5.39
N VAL A 49 15.49 0.03 -5.08
CA VAL A 49 14.20 -0.31 -5.69
C VAL A 49 13.19 -0.69 -4.61
N PRO A 50 12.65 0.29 -3.85
CA PRO A 50 11.68 0.01 -2.80
C PRO A 50 10.38 -0.55 -3.40
N ASN A 51 9.82 -1.56 -2.76
CA ASN A 51 8.54 -2.18 -3.12
C ASN A 51 7.53 -2.06 -1.98
N PHE A 52 7.41 -0.86 -1.41
CA PHE A 52 6.38 -0.56 -0.43
C PHE A 52 6.00 0.92 -0.47
N ARG A 53 4.81 1.19 0.04
CA ARG A 53 4.29 2.53 0.31
C ARG A 53 3.67 2.54 1.70
N VAL A 54 3.86 3.61 2.44
CA VAL A 54 3.24 3.82 3.76
C VAL A 54 2.28 5.00 3.65
N ASP A 55 0.99 4.74 3.84
CA ASP A 55 0.02 5.79 4.14
C ASP A 55 -0.15 5.87 5.67
N ALA A 56 -0.24 7.08 6.20
CA ALA A 56 -0.20 7.32 7.65
C ALA A 56 -1.38 8.15 8.14
N PHE A 57 -1.92 7.74 9.28
CA PHE A 57 -2.77 8.58 10.10
C PHE A 57 -1.92 9.35 11.10
N VAL A 58 -2.10 10.66 11.19
CA VAL A 58 -1.23 11.54 11.97
C VAL A 58 -2.03 12.67 12.60
N GLY A 59 -1.55 13.21 13.73
CA GLY A 59 -2.16 14.33 14.45
C GLY A 59 -2.02 15.70 13.77
N LEU A 60 -1.99 15.76 12.44
CA LEU A 60 -1.87 17.01 11.70
C LEU A 60 -3.22 17.75 11.63
N PRO A 61 -3.25 19.08 11.84
CA PRO A 61 -4.46 19.87 11.62
C PRO A 61 -4.98 19.79 10.18
N GLY A 62 -6.30 19.90 10.02
CA GLY A 62 -6.98 19.89 8.73
C GLY A 62 -7.76 18.59 8.47
N THR A 63 -8.43 18.54 7.33
CA THR A 63 -9.32 17.41 6.95
C THR A 63 -8.98 16.80 5.60
N ALA A 64 -8.15 17.47 4.80
CA ALA A 64 -7.70 16.97 3.51
C ALA A 64 -6.49 16.04 3.68
N PRO A 65 -6.37 14.99 2.86
CA PRO A 65 -5.14 14.22 2.75
C PRO A 65 -3.97 15.12 2.33
N VAL A 66 -2.81 14.89 2.92
CA VAL A 66 -1.57 15.62 2.61
C VAL A 66 -0.62 14.68 1.88
N GLY A 67 -0.28 15.01 0.64
CA GLY A 67 0.60 14.20 -0.21
C GLY A 67 2.08 14.23 0.24
N PRO A 68 2.93 13.38 -0.35
CA PRO A 68 4.35 13.27 0.01
C PRO A 68 5.18 14.51 -0.37
N GLU A 69 4.68 15.37 -1.26
CA GLU A 69 5.34 16.62 -1.70
C GLU A 69 5.38 17.70 -0.62
N VAL A 70 4.49 17.61 0.37
CA VAL A 70 4.46 18.55 1.49
C VAL A 70 5.48 18.08 2.54
N PRO A 71 6.32 18.97 3.11
CA PRO A 71 7.25 18.56 4.17
C PRO A 71 6.56 17.99 5.41
N VAL A 72 7.34 17.30 6.26
CA VAL A 72 6.90 16.89 7.60
C VAL A 72 6.70 18.15 8.47
N ASP A 73 5.61 18.19 9.22
CA ASP A 73 5.27 19.29 10.12
C ASP A 73 5.27 18.81 11.58
N LEU A 74 5.65 19.69 12.50
CA LEU A 74 5.56 19.46 13.94
C LEU A 74 4.27 20.01 14.55
N LEU A 75 3.42 20.66 13.74
CA LEU A 75 2.09 21.05 14.16
C LEU A 75 1.27 19.83 14.57
N GLU A 76 0.48 20.03 15.62
CA GLU A 76 -0.41 19.03 16.17
C GLU A 76 -1.80 19.65 16.43
N CYS A 77 -2.86 18.86 16.24
CA CYS A 77 -4.18 19.25 16.71
C CYS A 77 -4.38 18.97 18.20
N THR A 78 -5.35 19.63 18.82
CA THR A 78 -5.57 19.57 20.27
C THR A 78 -6.17 18.26 20.77
N THR A 79 -6.49 17.33 19.87
CA THR A 79 -7.20 16.07 20.18
C THR A 79 -6.29 14.85 20.12
N THR A 80 -5.03 15.02 19.74
CA THR A 80 -4.03 13.94 19.70
C THR A 80 -3.05 14.09 20.86
N ALA A 81 -2.26 13.04 21.06
CA ALA A 81 -1.14 13.06 21.99
C ALA A 81 0.13 13.61 21.33
N ASP A 82 0.33 13.32 20.04
CA ASP A 82 1.44 13.80 19.23
C ASP A 82 1.07 13.94 17.73
N GLY A 83 1.94 14.63 16.98
CA GLY A 83 1.80 14.83 15.53
C GLY A 83 2.28 13.66 14.67
N GLY A 84 2.77 12.56 15.24
CA GLY A 84 3.21 11.36 14.49
C GLY A 84 4.40 11.58 13.54
N VAL A 85 5.43 12.29 13.99
CA VAL A 85 6.57 12.74 13.13
C VAL A 85 7.26 11.59 12.36
N THR A 86 7.44 10.43 13.00
CA THR A 86 8.02 9.24 12.34
C THR A 86 7.14 8.76 11.20
N HIS A 87 5.83 8.61 11.44
CA HIS A 87 4.86 8.15 10.44
C HIS A 87 4.70 9.16 9.31
N GLN A 88 4.69 10.45 9.63
CA GLN A 88 4.74 11.49 8.61
C GLN A 88 5.98 11.33 7.71
N THR A 89 7.13 11.08 8.31
CA THR A 89 8.39 10.94 7.59
C THR A 89 8.40 9.68 6.72
N LEU A 90 7.92 8.55 7.23
CA LEU A 90 7.76 7.31 6.45
C LEU A 90 6.82 7.49 5.26
N ALA A 91 5.69 8.17 5.45
CA ALA A 91 4.75 8.43 4.37
C ALA A 91 5.39 9.29 3.27
N VAL A 92 6.05 10.39 3.64
CA VAL A 92 6.76 11.25 2.68
C VAL A 92 7.83 10.48 1.90
N ARG A 93 8.66 9.69 2.59
CA ARG A 93 9.79 8.97 1.96
C ARG A 93 9.36 7.83 1.05
N SER A 94 8.27 7.16 1.40
CA SER A 94 7.71 6.05 0.61
C SER A 94 6.70 6.50 -0.45
N GLY A 95 6.49 7.82 -0.60
CA GLY A 95 5.55 8.38 -1.58
C GLY A 95 4.07 8.20 -1.21
N GLY A 96 3.76 7.95 0.06
CA GLY A 96 2.40 7.83 0.57
C GLY A 96 1.81 9.15 1.07
N SER A 97 0.55 9.08 1.46
CA SER A 97 -0.25 10.22 1.94
C SER A 97 -0.41 10.19 3.45
N ARG A 98 -0.61 11.37 4.04
CA ARG A 98 -0.90 11.57 5.45
C ARG A 98 -2.35 12.01 5.63
N TYR A 99 -3.01 11.45 6.61
CA TYR A 99 -4.41 11.69 6.90
C TYR A 99 -4.56 12.16 8.34
N SER A 100 -5.23 13.28 8.51
CA SER A 100 -5.53 13.82 9.83
C SER A 100 -6.49 12.91 10.60
N VAL A 101 -6.14 12.59 11.85
CA VAL A 101 -7.07 11.97 12.81
C VAL A 101 -7.88 12.99 13.62
N CYS A 102 -7.63 14.28 13.38
CA CYS A 102 -8.20 15.37 14.16
C CYS A 102 -9.67 15.63 13.85
N ASP A 103 -10.16 15.15 12.70
CA ASP A 103 -11.58 15.08 12.38
C ASP A 103 -12.10 13.66 12.53
N THR A 104 -12.55 13.34 13.74
CA THR A 104 -13.10 12.03 14.08
C THR A 104 -14.51 11.80 13.52
N THR A 105 -15.12 12.82 12.89
CA THR A 105 -16.50 12.75 12.41
C THR A 105 -16.62 12.15 11.02
N ASN A 106 -15.54 12.14 10.23
CA ASN A 106 -15.60 11.67 8.85
C ASN A 106 -14.29 11.04 8.34
N TYR A 107 -14.16 9.72 8.52
CA TYR A 107 -13.11 8.92 7.88
C TYR A 107 -13.51 8.36 6.50
N GLY A 108 -14.71 8.69 5.99
CA GLY A 108 -15.22 8.14 4.73
C GLY A 108 -14.30 8.35 3.52
N PRO A 109 -13.82 9.58 3.28
CA PRO A 109 -12.87 9.86 2.20
C PRO A 109 -11.55 9.09 2.32
N TYR A 110 -11.09 8.82 3.55
CA TYR A 110 -9.90 8.02 3.80
C TYR A 110 -10.10 6.56 3.36
N PHE A 111 -11.15 5.92 3.85
CA PHE A 111 -11.42 4.53 3.50
C PHE A 111 -11.72 4.36 2.01
N ALA A 112 -12.35 5.37 1.38
CA ALA A 112 -12.52 5.40 -0.07
C ALA A 112 -11.18 5.50 -0.82
N HIS A 113 -10.22 6.30 -0.34
CA HIS A 113 -8.88 6.38 -0.94
C HIS A 113 -8.11 5.07 -0.73
N LEU A 114 -8.09 4.50 0.47
CA LEU A 114 -7.50 3.18 0.71
C LEU A 114 -8.12 2.12 -0.20
N ALA A 115 -9.45 2.10 -0.35
CA ALA A 115 -10.13 1.18 -1.25
C ALA A 115 -9.67 1.37 -2.70
N GLN A 116 -9.49 2.61 -3.17
CA GLN A 116 -8.94 2.89 -4.50
C GLN A 116 -7.48 2.40 -4.65
N GLN A 117 -6.67 2.48 -3.59
CA GLN A 117 -5.27 1.99 -3.62
C GLN A 117 -5.19 0.46 -3.59
N LEU A 118 -6.08 -0.22 -2.84
CA LEU A 118 -6.19 -1.68 -2.86
C LEU A 118 -6.63 -2.24 -4.23
N VAL A 119 -7.32 -1.42 -5.03
CA VAL A 119 -7.75 -1.80 -6.38
C VAL A 119 -6.58 -1.82 -7.37
N VAL A 120 -5.38 -1.35 -7.00
CA VAL A 120 -4.22 -1.29 -7.91
C VAL A 120 -3.04 -2.12 -7.38
N ASP A 121 -3.16 -3.44 -7.51
CA ASP A 121 -2.12 -4.31 -8.12
C ASP A 121 -2.61 -5.76 -8.30
N THR A 122 -3.91 -5.96 -8.61
CA THR A 122 -4.26 -7.20 -9.29
C THR A 122 -3.63 -7.09 -10.66
N ARG A 123 -2.65 -7.94 -10.95
CA ARG A 123 -2.10 -8.06 -12.30
C ARG A 123 -3.26 -8.39 -13.25
N CYS A 124 -3.89 -7.38 -13.85
CA CYS A 124 -4.91 -7.57 -14.90
C CYS A 124 -4.33 -8.22 -16.16
N LYS A 125 -3.02 -8.48 -16.15
CA LYS A 125 -2.28 -9.25 -17.15
C LYS A 125 -1.57 -10.40 -16.46
N LEU A 126 -1.95 -11.61 -16.82
CA LEU A 126 -1.26 -12.84 -16.41
C LEU A 126 -0.55 -13.37 -17.65
N ASP A 127 0.76 -13.60 -17.55
CA ASP A 127 1.49 -14.29 -18.61
C ASP A 127 1.04 -15.75 -18.66
N LEU A 128 0.78 -16.24 -19.86
CA LEU A 128 0.46 -17.65 -20.05
C LEU A 128 1.74 -18.49 -19.88
N PRO A 129 1.68 -19.61 -19.13
CA PRO A 129 2.82 -20.50 -19.03
C PRO A 129 3.18 -21.07 -20.41
N ALA A 130 4.48 -21.27 -20.65
CA ALA A 130 4.93 -21.93 -21.87
C ALA A 130 4.36 -23.36 -21.95
N ALA A 131 3.97 -23.79 -23.15
CA ALA A 131 3.52 -25.15 -23.39
C ALA A 131 4.64 -26.15 -23.04
N PRO A 132 4.30 -27.35 -22.52
CA PRO A 132 5.26 -28.44 -22.37
C PRO A 132 5.98 -28.76 -23.69
N VAL A 133 7.19 -29.32 -23.59
CA VAL A 133 8.01 -29.64 -24.78
C VAL A 133 7.27 -30.62 -25.69
N GLY A 134 7.04 -30.21 -26.94
CA GLY A 134 6.32 -31.00 -27.94
C GLY A 134 4.80 -30.81 -27.96
N GLU A 135 4.26 -29.94 -27.09
CA GLU A 135 2.83 -29.64 -27.02
C GLU A 135 2.53 -28.19 -27.48
N THR A 136 1.28 -27.92 -27.82
CA THR A 136 0.77 -26.59 -28.15
C THR A 136 -0.40 -26.28 -27.23
N SER A 137 -0.41 -25.11 -26.61
CA SER A 137 -1.52 -24.69 -25.76
C SER A 137 -2.74 -24.33 -26.62
N ASP A 138 -3.88 -24.97 -26.33
CA ASP A 138 -5.17 -24.58 -26.91
C ASP A 138 -5.76 -23.40 -26.12
N LEU A 139 -5.58 -22.19 -26.67
CA LEU A 139 -6.04 -20.95 -26.04
C LEU A 139 -7.57 -20.78 -26.08
N ASP A 140 -8.28 -21.59 -26.86
CA ASP A 140 -9.74 -21.52 -26.95
C ASP A 140 -10.45 -22.24 -25.79
N THR A 141 -9.73 -23.12 -25.10
CA THR A 141 -10.21 -23.82 -23.91
C THR A 141 -9.80 -23.16 -22.60
N LEU A 142 -9.12 -22.01 -22.66
CA LEU A 142 -8.62 -21.31 -21.48
C LEU A 142 -9.77 -20.88 -20.57
N ARG A 143 -9.63 -21.13 -19.27
CA ARG A 143 -10.57 -20.67 -18.23
C ARG A 143 -9.82 -19.86 -17.19
N ALA A 144 -10.32 -18.68 -16.87
CA ALA A 144 -9.84 -17.89 -15.75
C ALA A 144 -10.76 -18.09 -14.55
N VAL A 145 -10.18 -18.47 -13.42
CA VAL A 145 -10.90 -18.67 -12.15
C VAL A 145 -10.18 -17.87 -11.07
N VAL A 146 -10.92 -17.03 -10.37
CA VAL A 146 -10.42 -16.33 -9.18
C VAL A 146 -10.79 -17.14 -7.97
N THR A 147 -9.80 -17.53 -7.17
CA THR A 147 -10.02 -18.16 -5.87
C THR A 147 -9.80 -17.12 -4.78
N PHE A 148 -10.80 -16.91 -3.93
CA PHE A 148 -10.72 -15.96 -2.82
C PHE A 148 -10.13 -16.63 -1.57
N GLY A 149 -9.73 -15.81 -0.58
CA GLY A 149 -9.10 -16.29 0.66
C GLY A 149 -9.98 -17.20 1.52
N ASP A 150 -11.30 -17.19 1.30
CA ASP A 150 -12.27 -18.09 1.93
C ASP A 150 -12.53 -19.38 1.12
N ALA A 151 -11.71 -19.64 0.10
CA ALA A 151 -11.82 -20.74 -0.86
C ALA A 151 -13.06 -20.72 -1.76
N SER A 152 -13.85 -19.64 -1.76
CA SER A 152 -14.86 -19.43 -2.80
C SER A 152 -14.19 -19.15 -4.15
N THR A 153 -14.88 -19.49 -5.24
CA THR A 153 -14.37 -19.30 -6.60
C THR A 153 -15.33 -18.46 -7.44
N LEU A 154 -14.76 -17.65 -8.33
CA LEU A 154 -15.47 -16.92 -9.38
C LEU A 154 -14.91 -17.34 -10.74
N ASP A 155 -15.76 -17.97 -11.55
CA ASP A 155 -15.46 -18.17 -12.97
C ASP A 155 -15.56 -16.84 -13.71
N VAL A 156 -14.46 -16.39 -14.30
CA VAL A 156 -14.41 -15.14 -15.06
C VAL A 156 -14.70 -15.45 -16.52
N PRO A 157 -15.74 -14.85 -17.14
CA PRO A 157 -16.10 -15.16 -18.52
C PRO A 157 -15.06 -14.62 -19.52
N ARG A 158 -14.83 -15.36 -20.62
CA ARG A 158 -13.99 -14.88 -21.72
C ARG A 158 -14.74 -13.81 -22.51
N VAL A 159 -14.12 -12.66 -22.73
CA VAL A 159 -14.62 -11.58 -23.59
C VAL A 159 -13.72 -11.44 -24.82
N ALA A 160 -14.24 -10.82 -25.89
CA ALA A 160 -13.52 -10.69 -27.15
C ALA A 160 -12.27 -9.81 -27.01
N ASP A 161 -12.39 -8.72 -26.27
CA ASP A 161 -11.34 -7.74 -26.06
C ASP A 161 -11.61 -6.93 -24.78
N ALA A 162 -10.68 -6.05 -24.43
CA ALA A 162 -10.80 -5.15 -23.28
C ALA A 162 -12.04 -4.22 -23.35
N GLY A 163 -12.45 -3.81 -24.56
CA GLY A 163 -13.59 -2.91 -24.75
C GLY A 163 -14.95 -3.60 -24.59
N SER A 164 -14.96 -4.92 -24.73
CA SER A 164 -16.15 -5.77 -24.57
C SER A 164 -16.45 -6.10 -23.10
N CYS A 165 -15.65 -5.62 -22.16
CA CYS A 165 -15.83 -5.86 -20.74
C CYS A 165 -16.94 -4.95 -20.18
N ALA A 166 -18.15 -5.49 -20.02
CA ALA A 166 -19.30 -4.80 -19.41
C ALA A 166 -19.51 -5.15 -17.92
N GLY A 167 -18.48 -5.70 -17.27
CA GLY A 167 -18.50 -6.28 -15.93
C GLY A 167 -17.21 -7.04 -15.67
N ASP A 168 -17.29 -8.27 -15.16
CA ASP A 168 -16.14 -9.16 -15.03
C ASP A 168 -15.84 -9.85 -16.36
N GLY A 169 -14.56 -9.96 -16.74
CA GLY A 169 -14.16 -10.66 -17.97
C GLY A 169 -12.65 -10.75 -18.15
N PHE A 170 -12.20 -11.74 -18.92
CA PHE A 170 -10.81 -11.86 -19.36
C PHE A 170 -10.72 -12.02 -20.88
N PHE A 171 -9.62 -11.56 -21.47
CA PHE A 171 -9.31 -11.76 -22.88
C PHE A 171 -7.84 -12.15 -23.03
N VAL A 172 -7.48 -12.75 -24.18
CA VAL A 172 -6.11 -13.16 -24.47
C VAL A 172 -5.52 -12.17 -25.47
N ASN A 173 -4.43 -11.50 -25.10
CA ASN A 173 -3.71 -10.60 -25.99
C ASN A 173 -2.83 -11.39 -26.97
N GLY A 174 -2.93 -11.10 -28.26
CA GLY A 174 -2.05 -11.69 -29.29
C GLY A 174 -2.67 -12.81 -30.14
N SER A 175 -4.00 -12.90 -30.21
CA SER A 175 -4.68 -13.62 -31.30
C SER A 175 -4.69 -12.81 -32.59
#